data_AF-Q8KQZ7-F1
#
_entry.id   AF-Q8KQZ7-F1
#
_cell.length_a   1.000
_cell.length_b   1.000
_cell.length_c   1.000
_cell.angle_alpha   90.00
_cell.angle_beta   90.00
_cell.angle_gamma   90.00
#
_symmetry.space_group_name_H-M   'P 1'
#
loop_
_entity.id
_entity.type
_entity.pdbx_description
1 polymer ?
#
loop_
_entity_poly.entity_id
_entity_poly.type
_entity_poly.pdbx_seq_one_letter_code
_entity_poly.pdbx_strand_id
1 'polypeptide(L)'
;MTDLLAASERAYVQMLMMSLLIHSPVVADFMRLTLAEARRTYKPSLTADAWSEFYDTRVRAYAELGGFSDSTVKKMGNNAIKALVDSGYLSDSRTKKIQPVYLMPEVKDWLVRLSREDLIDVMECTI
;
A
#
# COMPACT_ATOMS: atom_id res chain seq x y z
N MET A 1 21.51 0.00 -6.21
CA MET A 1 21.67 -0.17 -4.75
C MET A 1 22.25 1.09 -4.10
N THR A 2 23.22 1.77 -4.74
CA THR A 2 23.80 3.04 -4.26
C THR A 2 22.75 4.13 -4.01
N ASP A 3 21.77 4.28 -4.91
CA ASP A 3 20.75 5.33 -4.80
C ASP A 3 19.83 5.16 -3.59
N LEU A 4 19.50 3.91 -3.21
CA LEU A 4 18.72 3.64 -1.99
C LEU A 4 19.47 4.04 -0.72
N LEU A 5 20.78 3.82 -0.69
CA LEU A 5 21.63 4.12 0.46
C LEU A 5 21.97 5.61 0.57
N ALA A 6 21.91 6.35 -0.55
CA ALA A 6 22.15 7.79 -0.60
C ALA A 6 20.85 8.61 -0.49
N ALA A 7 19.67 7.97 -0.54
CA ALA A 7 18.38 8.63 -0.50
C ALA A 7 18.11 9.28 0.88
N SER A 8 17.35 10.38 0.86
CA SER A 8 16.76 10.92 2.09
C SER A 8 15.89 9.87 2.78
N GLU A 9 15.71 9.94 4.10
CA GLU A 9 14.87 8.99 4.84
C GLU A 9 13.47 8.84 4.22
N ARG A 10 12.86 9.96 3.82
CA ARG A 10 11.55 9.96 3.17
C ARG A 10 11.57 9.22 1.83
N ALA A 11 12.56 9.49 0.98
CA ALA A 11 12.66 8.81 -0.30
C ALA A 11 13.02 7.33 -0.15
N TYR A 12 13.90 7.00 0.80
CA TYR A 12 14.26 5.64 1.16
C TYR A 12 13.03 4.81 1.54
N VAL A 13 12.20 5.32 2.46
CA VAL A 13 10.95 4.66 2.87
C VAL A 13 9.99 4.49 1.69
N GLN A 14 9.87 5.49 0.83
CA GLN A 14 9.04 5.41 -0.37
C GLN A 14 9.58 4.41 -1.40
N MET A 15 10.90 4.29 -1.59
CA MET A 15 11.51 3.29 -2.45
C MET A 15 11.28 1.86 -1.93
N LEU A 16 11.31 1.66 -0.60
CA LEU A 16 10.95 0.37 0.00
C LEU A 16 9.47 0.05 -0.20
N MET A 17 8.59 1.04 -0.03
CA MET A 17 7.15 0.86 -0.28
C MET A 17 6.89 0.54 -1.76
N MET A 18 7.51 1.27 -2.69
CA MET A 18 7.48 0.96 -4.12
C MET A 18 7.91 -0.49 -4.39
N SER A 19 9.02 -0.93 -3.80
CA SER A 19 9.54 -2.29 -3.97
C SER A 19 8.52 -3.33 -3.47
N LEU A 20 7.88 -3.09 -2.32
CA LEU A 20 6.80 -3.94 -1.80
C LEU A 20 5.62 -4.02 -2.77
N LEU A 21 5.18 -2.88 -3.33
CA LEU A 21 4.05 -2.84 -4.26
C LEU A 21 4.34 -3.57 -5.57
N ILE A 22 5.58 -3.50 -6.05
CA ILE A 22 6.03 -4.25 -7.23
C ILE A 22 6.03 -5.75 -6.94
N HIS A 23 6.56 -6.16 -5.78
CA HIS A 23 6.67 -7.57 -5.41
C HIS A 23 5.35 -8.20 -4.94
N SER A 24 4.41 -7.39 -4.43
CA SER A 24 3.16 -7.84 -3.84
C SER A 24 1.97 -7.06 -4.43
N PRO A 25 1.46 -7.50 -5.60
CA PRO A 25 0.33 -6.85 -6.26
C PRO A 25 -0.92 -6.74 -5.38
N VAL A 26 -1.14 -7.68 -4.45
CA VAL A 26 -2.26 -7.65 -3.51
C VAL A 26 -2.22 -6.43 -2.58
N VAL A 27 -1.02 -5.96 -2.20
CA VAL A 27 -0.88 -4.73 -1.38
C VAL A 27 -1.16 -3.49 -2.23
N ALA A 28 -0.71 -3.48 -3.49
CA ALA A 28 -1.02 -2.41 -4.42
C ALA A 28 -2.54 -2.30 -4.68
N ASP A 29 -3.20 -3.44 -4.83
CA ASP A 29 -4.65 -3.52 -4.97
C ASP A 29 -5.40 -3.06 -3.72
N PHE A 30 -4.91 -3.43 -2.53
CA PHE A 30 -5.48 -2.93 -1.28
C PHE A 30 -5.38 -1.41 -1.18
N MET A 31 -4.24 -0.83 -1.56
CA MET A 31 -4.11 0.62 -1.62
C MET A 31 -5.06 1.25 -2.65
N ARG A 32 -5.13 0.69 -3.86
CA ARG A 32 -5.96 1.20 -4.95
C ARG A 32 -7.46 1.15 -4.64
N LEU A 33 -7.93 0.04 -4.09
CA LEU A 33 -9.37 -0.19 -3.93
C LEU A 33 -9.92 0.17 -2.56
N THR A 34 -9.07 0.18 -1.54
CA THR A 34 -9.52 0.42 -0.16
C THR A 34 -9.00 1.76 0.36
N LEU A 35 -7.69 2.00 0.28
CA LEU A 35 -7.11 3.24 0.81
C LEU A 35 -7.46 4.48 -0.02
N ALA A 36 -7.25 4.42 -1.34
CA ALA A 36 -7.56 5.52 -2.25
C ALA A 36 -9.06 5.82 -2.26
N GLU A 37 -9.91 4.79 -2.27
CA GLU A 37 -11.37 4.97 -2.20
C GLU A 37 -11.82 5.58 -0.87
N ALA A 38 -11.24 5.16 0.26
CA ALA A 38 -11.51 5.77 1.56
C ALA A 38 -11.10 7.26 1.58
N ARG A 39 -9.96 7.61 0.98
CA ARG A 39 -9.51 9.00 0.84
C ARG A 39 -10.45 9.80 -0.07
N ARG A 40 -10.84 9.26 -1.23
CA ARG A 40 -11.76 9.86 -2.21
C ARG A 40 -13.13 10.15 -1.61
N THR A 41 -13.59 9.29 -0.71
CA THR A 41 -14.85 9.44 0.04
C THR A 41 -14.70 10.18 1.36
N TYR A 42 -13.57 10.85 1.59
CA TYR A 42 -13.27 11.65 2.78
C TYR A 42 -13.41 10.90 4.11
N LYS A 43 -13.20 9.57 4.11
CA LYS A 43 -13.16 8.79 5.35
C LYS A 43 -11.91 9.20 6.15
N PRO A 44 -12.06 9.47 7.46
CA PRO A 44 -10.92 9.88 8.29
C PRO A 44 -9.96 8.72 8.60
N SER A 45 -10.44 7.47 8.51
CA SER A 45 -9.69 6.27 8.85
C SER A 45 -10.19 5.05 8.07
N LEU A 46 -9.34 4.04 7.94
CA LEU A 46 -9.77 2.71 7.51
C LEU A 46 -10.56 2.04 8.64
N THR A 47 -11.55 1.22 8.26
CA THR A 47 -12.31 0.40 9.21
C THR A 47 -11.44 -0.74 9.76
N ALA A 48 -11.88 -1.38 10.85
CA ALA A 48 -11.13 -2.46 11.49
C ALA A 48 -11.08 -3.73 10.61
N ASP A 49 -12.11 -3.94 9.80
CA ASP A 49 -12.37 -5.03 8.87
C ASP A 49 -11.95 -4.73 7.42
N ALA A 50 -11.37 -3.55 7.16
CA ALA A 50 -11.01 -3.12 5.80
C ALA A 50 -10.20 -4.17 5.01
N TRP A 51 -9.28 -4.87 5.67
CA TRP A 51 -8.52 -5.94 5.03
C TRP A 51 -9.37 -7.17 4.72
N SER A 52 -10.21 -7.64 5.65
CA SER A 52 -11.08 -8.80 5.42
C SER A 52 -12.10 -8.52 4.33
N GLU A 53 -12.71 -7.33 4.34
CA GLU A 53 -13.64 -6.91 3.29
C GLU A 53 -12.95 -6.88 1.92
N PHE A 54 -11.76 -6.28 1.83
CA PHE A 54 -10.94 -6.30 0.63
C PHE A 54 -10.63 -7.74 0.18
N TYR A 55 -10.17 -8.57 1.10
CA TYR A 55 -9.78 -9.94 0.81
C TYR A 55 -10.94 -10.75 0.23
N ASP A 56 -12.12 -10.68 0.85
CA ASP A 56 -13.31 -11.42 0.40
C ASP A 56 -13.77 -10.98 -1.00
N THR A 57 -13.61 -9.70 -1.35
CA THR A 57 -13.90 -9.22 -2.71
C THR A 57 -12.85 -9.67 -3.73
N ARG A 58 -11.59 -9.87 -3.31
CA ARG A 58 -10.47 -10.20 -4.21
C ARG A 58 -10.13 -11.68 -4.31
N VAL A 59 -10.51 -12.52 -3.34
CA VAL A 59 -10.36 -13.98 -3.41
C VAL A 59 -11.06 -14.57 -4.63
N ARG A 60 -12.17 -13.96 -5.05
CA ARG A 60 -12.88 -14.36 -6.27
C ARG A 60 -12.12 -14.01 -7.55
N ALA A 61 -11.32 -12.95 -7.53
CA ALA A 61 -10.50 -12.49 -8.65
C ALA A 61 -9.15 -13.22 -8.73
N TYR A 62 -8.62 -13.70 -7.60
CA TYR A 62 -7.34 -14.40 -7.52
C TYR A 62 -7.52 -15.78 -6.88
N ALA A 63 -7.59 -16.81 -7.71
CA ALA A 63 -7.72 -18.21 -7.25
C ALA A 63 -6.62 -18.59 -6.24
N GLU A 64 -5.42 -18.02 -6.36
CA GLU A 64 -4.29 -18.23 -5.46
C GLU A 64 -4.54 -17.75 -4.03
N LEU A 65 -5.44 -16.77 -3.84
CA LEU A 65 -5.84 -16.31 -2.51
C LEU A 65 -6.84 -17.29 -1.84
N GLY A 66 -7.57 -18.09 -2.62
CA GLY A 66 -8.59 -19.00 -2.07
C GLY A 66 -8.05 -20.15 -1.21
N GLY A 67 -6.74 -20.42 -1.26
CA GLY A 67 -6.12 -21.54 -0.55
C GLY A 67 -5.53 -21.23 0.83
N PHE A 68 -5.53 -19.96 1.26
CA PHE A 68 -4.91 -19.58 2.53
C PHE A 68 -5.85 -19.77 3.73
N SER A 69 -5.26 -20.17 4.86
CA SER A 69 -5.99 -20.23 6.14
C SER A 69 -6.33 -18.84 6.65
N ASP A 70 -7.41 -18.71 7.44
CA ASP A 70 -7.81 -17.45 8.08
C ASP A 70 -6.66 -16.79 8.87
N SER A 71 -5.83 -17.60 9.53
CA SER A 71 -4.65 -17.10 10.26
C SER A 71 -3.60 -16.50 9.35
N THR A 72 -3.40 -17.06 8.14
CA THR A 72 -2.51 -16.52 7.12
C THR A 72 -3.05 -15.22 6.56
N VAL A 73 -4.34 -15.19 6.21
CA VAL A 73 -5.03 -13.99 5.71
C VAL A 73 -4.94 -12.85 6.71
N LYS A 74 -5.22 -13.13 7.98
CA LYS A 74 -5.09 -12.15 9.07
C LYS A 74 -3.67 -11.63 9.20
N LYS A 75 -2.66 -12.49 9.07
CA LYS A 75 -1.25 -12.10 9.14
C LYS A 75 -0.84 -11.22 7.95
N MET A 76 -1.33 -11.52 6.74
CA MET A 76 -1.13 -10.68 5.57
C MET A 76 -1.69 -9.27 5.81
N GLY A 77 -2.92 -9.17 6.32
CA GLY A 77 -3.53 -7.88 6.64
C GLY A 77 -2.77 -7.09 7.69
N ASN A 78 -2.31 -7.75 8.76
CA ASN A 78 -1.48 -7.11 9.78
C ASN A 78 -0.19 -6.54 9.17
N ASN A 79 0.46 -7.28 8.27
CA ASN A 79 1.68 -6.83 7.60
C ASN A 79 1.42 -5.68 6.63
N ALA A 80 0.32 -5.73 5.87
CA ALA A 80 -0.08 -4.65 4.97
C ALA A 80 -0.38 -3.36 5.74
N ILE A 81 -1.16 -3.43 6.82
CA ILE A 81 -1.43 -2.29 7.70
C ILE A 81 -0.13 -1.75 8.31
N LYS A 82 0.76 -2.63 8.77
CA LYS A 82 2.06 -2.21 9.30
C LYS A 82 2.90 -1.48 8.25
N ALA A 83 2.97 -1.99 7.02
CA ALA A 83 3.70 -1.31 5.94
C ALA A 83 3.14 0.09 5.66
N LEU A 84 1.81 0.26 5.68
CA LEU A 84 1.17 1.57 5.51
C LEU A 84 1.41 2.53 6.68
N VAL A 85 1.51 2.02 7.91
CA VAL A 85 1.90 2.82 9.08
C VAL A 85 3.36 3.24 8.98
N ASP A 86 4.26 2.28 8.73
CA ASP A 86 5.70 2.53 8.67
C ASP A 86 6.08 3.47 7.51
N SER A 87 5.27 3.52 6.45
CA SER A 87 5.44 4.43 5.31
C SER A 87 4.61 5.71 5.39
N GLY A 88 3.86 5.91 6.49
CA GLY A 88 3.18 7.17 6.78
C GLY A 88 1.85 7.39 6.06
N TYR A 89 1.23 6.37 5.48
CA TYR A 89 -0.14 6.44 4.93
C TYR A 89 -1.20 6.35 6.02
N LEU A 90 -0.88 5.71 7.16
CA LEU A 90 -1.75 5.57 8.31
C LEU A 90 -1.03 6.10 9.56
N SER A 91 -1.77 6.72 10.48
CA SER A 91 -1.17 7.22 11.73
C SER A 91 -0.61 6.10 12.62
N ASP A 92 -1.37 5.01 12.75
CA ASP A 92 -1.06 3.86 13.59
C ASP A 92 -2.00 2.69 13.26
N SER A 93 -1.65 1.47 13.71
CA SER A 93 -2.42 0.26 13.42
C SER A 93 -3.78 0.19 14.12
N ARG A 94 -4.00 0.95 15.20
CA ARG A 94 -5.23 0.94 16.00
C ARG A 94 -6.27 1.87 15.38
N THR A 95 -5.95 3.15 15.22
CA THR A 95 -6.87 4.18 14.71
C THR A 95 -6.90 4.27 13.20
N LYS A 96 -5.82 3.86 12.51
CA LYS A 96 -5.70 3.83 11.05
C LYS A 96 -6.13 5.14 10.39
N LYS A 97 -5.83 6.29 11.00
CA LYS A 97 -6.18 7.60 10.41
C LYS A 97 -5.38 7.79 9.13
N ILE A 98 -6.07 8.09 8.04
CA ILE A 98 -5.47 8.25 6.72
C ILE A 98 -4.65 9.53 6.70
N GLN A 99 -3.43 9.44 6.18
CA GLN A 99 -2.49 10.56 6.05
C GLN A 99 -2.19 10.82 4.57
N PRO A 100 -2.03 12.09 4.17
CA PRO A 100 -1.60 12.41 2.81
C PRO A 100 -0.12 12.07 2.62
N VAL A 101 0.19 11.33 1.55
CA VAL A 101 1.57 11.05 1.12
C VAL A 101 1.78 11.65 -0.26
N TYR A 102 2.88 12.40 -0.41
CA TYR A 102 3.34 12.92 -1.69
C TYR A 102 4.66 12.27 -2.04
N LEU A 103 4.78 11.77 -3.27
CA LEU A 103 5.99 11.08 -3.71
C LEU A 103 7.13 12.06 -3.97
N MET A 104 8.34 11.67 -3.58
CA MET A 104 9.56 12.37 -3.92
C MET A 104 9.84 12.23 -5.42
N PRO A 105 10.40 13.26 -6.09
CA PRO A 105 10.70 13.22 -7.53
C PRO A 105 11.55 12.01 -7.92
N GLU A 106 12.59 11.71 -7.15
CA GLU A 106 13.47 10.55 -7.37
C GLU A 106 12.73 9.20 -7.36
N VAL A 107 11.65 9.07 -6.59
CA VAL A 107 10.84 7.84 -6.57
C VAL A 107 9.96 7.75 -7.81
N LYS A 108 9.41 8.88 -8.29
CA LYS A 108 8.68 8.93 -9.57
C LYS A 108 9.59 8.56 -10.73
N ASP A 109 10.82 9.06 -10.75
CA ASP A 109 11.82 8.71 -11.76
C ASP A 109 12.13 7.21 -11.76
N TRP A 110 12.23 6.60 -10.58
CA TRP A 110 12.40 5.15 -10.47
C TRP A 110 11.21 4.37 -11.00
N LEU A 111 9.98 4.78 -10.68
CA LEU A 111 8.76 4.16 -11.19
C LEU A 111 8.71 4.20 -12.73
N VAL A 112 9.08 5.33 -13.34
CA VAL A 112 9.20 5.45 -14.80
C VAL A 112 10.27 4.50 -15.36
N ARG A 113 11.47 4.48 -14.76
CA ARG A 113 12.57 3.60 -15.21
C ARG A 113 12.23 2.11 -15.11
N LEU A 114 11.39 1.74 -14.15
CA LEU A 114 10.93 0.37 -13.95
C LEU A 114 9.67 0.03 -14.77
N SER A 115 9.16 0.97 -15.57
CA SER A 115 7.89 0.83 -16.32
C SER A 115 6.70 0.50 -15.41
N ARG A 116 6.67 1.14 -14.23
CA ARG A 116 5.66 1.01 -13.18
C ARG A 116 5.00 2.35 -12.84
N GLU A 117 4.82 3.21 -13.83
CA GLU A 117 4.12 4.49 -13.67
C GLU A 117 2.70 4.30 -13.12
N ASP A 118 2.10 3.13 -13.33
CA ASP A 118 0.81 2.72 -12.75
C ASP A 118 0.75 2.81 -11.22
N LEU A 119 1.90 2.75 -10.55
CA LEU A 119 2.01 2.84 -9.10
C LEU A 119 2.11 4.28 -8.58
N ILE A 120 2.34 5.28 -9.44
CA ILE A 120 2.41 6.68 -9.00
C ILE A 120 1.08 7.08 -8.35
N ASP A 121 -0.04 6.84 -9.04
CA ASP A 121 -1.36 7.19 -8.51
C ASP A 121 -1.75 6.33 -7.30
N VAL A 122 -1.27 5.09 -7.24
CA VAL A 122 -1.49 4.20 -6.08
C VAL A 122 -0.81 4.78 -4.85
N MET A 123 0.47 5.16 -4.98
CA MET A 123 1.26 5.72 -3.89
C MET A 123 0.86 7.15 -3.52
N GLU A 124 0.29 7.94 -4.42
CA GLU A 124 -0.26 9.25 -4.07
C GLU A 124 -1.74 9.19 -3.64
N CYS A 125 -2.37 8.00 -3.76
CA CYS A 125 -3.78 7.78 -3.49
C CYS A 125 -4.67 8.79 -4.26
N THR A 126 -4.36 9.00 -5.53
CA THR A 126 -5.01 9.98 -6.45
C THR A 126 -5.90 9.35 -7.51
N ILE A 127 -6.14 8.04 -7.42
CA ILE A 127 -6.96 7.24 -8.34
C ILE A 127 -8.45 7.64 -8.25
#